data_AF-F0X6K1-F1
#
_entry.id   AF-F0X6K1-F1
#
_cell.length_a   1.000
_cell.length_b   1.000
_cell.length_c   1.000
_cell.angle_alpha   90.00
_cell.angle_beta   90.00
_cell.angle_gamma   90.00
#
_symmetry.space_group_name_H-M   'P 1'
#
loop_
_entity.id
_entity.type
_entity.pdbx_description
1 polymer ?
#
loop_
_entity_poly.entity_id
_entity_poly.type
_entity_poly.pdbx_seq_one_letter_code
_entity_poly.pdbx_strand_id
1 'polypeptide(L)'
;MDELPEDDHGHGHDHDADEPRWTALQLAAGDGDLARVRALLDGGHEQVNAPATGYNGRTALQAACLGGHRDVVRVLLEAGADVDAPGGNNSMRTALQLACGVGGEEEEDEDEDEKDKKHDDVNTDNTDNDPIHLLLAAGAALNAPAARYNGRTALQAAAETGPIATVALLLRLGADVNAAPATNAGLTALQAACLAGRRAVVSRLLDAGADVNAPACRYKGYTALQAACVGDGDDVCAIVDLLLAAGADPNAPGSGYRGGTALHAAAHVGHVDVVRRLLAAGARVNAAAGPARQSPLQTALLGEHAACADVLRAAGGIAIASRATFLFEF
;
A
#
# COMPACT_ATOMS: atom_id res chain seq x y z
N MET A 1 12.71 -58.15 24.09
CA MET A 1 11.60 -57.21 23.90
C MET A 1 12.21 -55.86 24.12
N ASP A 2 12.44 -55.19 23.00
CA ASP A 2 13.24 -53.99 22.84
C ASP A 2 12.68 -52.82 23.65
N GLU A 3 13.55 -52.18 24.44
CA GLU A 3 13.34 -50.82 24.91
C GLU A 3 13.86 -49.90 23.79
N LEU A 4 12.93 -49.15 23.18
CA LEU A 4 13.24 -48.10 22.22
C LEU A 4 13.95 -46.93 22.94
N PRO A 5 15.00 -46.32 22.36
CA PRO A 5 15.64 -45.14 22.93
C PRO A 5 14.74 -43.91 22.80
N GLU A 6 14.71 -43.09 23.86
CA GLU A 6 14.08 -41.78 23.86
C GLU A 6 14.79 -40.88 22.83
N ASP A 7 14.04 -40.47 21.80
CA ASP A 7 14.46 -39.44 20.86
C ASP A 7 14.56 -38.10 21.60
N ASP A 8 15.77 -37.77 22.07
CA ASP A 8 16.20 -36.40 22.36
C ASP A 8 16.26 -35.63 21.04
N HIS A 9 15.09 -35.26 20.52
CA HIS A 9 14.98 -34.17 19.57
C HIS A 9 15.27 -32.89 20.35
N GLY A 10 16.57 -32.56 20.40
CA GLY A 10 17.05 -31.22 20.66
C GLY A 10 16.33 -30.26 19.72
N HIS A 11 15.19 -29.75 20.19
CA HIS A 11 14.63 -28.50 19.75
C HIS A 11 15.60 -27.42 20.24
N GLY A 12 16.70 -27.28 19.50
CA GLY A 12 17.35 -26.00 19.33
C GLY A 12 16.33 -25.07 18.71
N HIS A 13 15.43 -24.55 19.55
CA HIS A 13 14.82 -23.27 19.34
C HIS A 13 15.99 -22.27 19.36
N ASP A 14 16.68 -22.14 18.23
CA ASP A 14 17.50 -20.98 17.92
C ASP A 14 16.53 -19.80 17.76
N HIS A 15 16.00 -19.33 18.90
CA HIS A 15 15.35 -18.02 19.03
C HIS A 15 16.39 -16.88 19.02
N ASP A 16 17.67 -17.20 18.81
CA ASP A 16 18.81 -16.27 18.87
C ASP A 16 19.49 -16.06 17.49
N ALA A 17 18.77 -16.21 16.36
CA ALA A 17 19.33 -15.93 15.02
C ALA A 17 18.97 -14.54 14.45
N ASP A 18 18.16 -13.76 15.17
CA ASP A 18 17.64 -12.45 14.74
C ASP A 18 18.12 -11.26 15.61
N GLU A 19 19.25 -11.39 16.32
CA GLU A 19 19.96 -10.20 16.83
C GLU A 19 20.34 -9.29 15.65
N PRO A 20 20.02 -7.99 15.71
CA PRO A 20 19.84 -7.17 14.52
C PRO A 20 21.16 -7.01 13.79
N ARG A 21 21.20 -7.45 12.53
CA ARG A 21 22.30 -7.22 11.58
C ARG A 21 22.40 -5.74 11.14
N TRP A 22 22.07 -4.83 12.05
CA TRP A 22 22.12 -3.40 11.88
C TRP A 22 23.41 -2.89 12.52
N THR A 23 24.15 -2.10 11.76
CA THR A 23 25.29 -1.35 12.27
C THR A 23 24.84 -0.35 13.33
N ALA A 24 25.76 0.08 14.19
CA ALA A 24 25.50 1.13 15.16
C ALA A 24 24.99 2.43 14.50
N LEU A 25 25.40 2.69 13.26
CA LEU A 25 24.94 3.84 12.48
C LEU A 25 23.51 3.67 11.97
N GLN A 26 23.12 2.48 11.48
CA GLN A 26 21.75 2.19 11.07
C GLN A 26 20.76 2.34 12.24
N LEU A 27 21.13 1.82 13.42
CA LEU A 27 20.32 1.96 14.64
C LEU A 27 20.20 3.43 15.06
N ALA A 28 21.33 4.13 15.21
CA ALA A 28 21.34 5.55 15.58
C ALA A 28 20.55 6.42 14.59
N ALA A 29 20.58 6.05 13.30
CA ALA A 29 19.83 6.76 12.28
C ALA A 29 18.32 6.52 12.36
N GLY A 30 17.89 5.28 12.66
CA GLY A 30 16.49 4.94 12.90
C GLY A 30 15.93 5.59 14.16
N ASP A 31 16.73 5.69 15.22
CA ASP A 31 16.37 6.35 16.48
C ASP A 31 16.35 7.88 16.38
N GLY A 32 16.91 8.44 15.31
CA GLY A 32 17.05 9.89 15.16
C GLY A 32 18.13 10.51 16.06
N ASP A 33 19.04 9.71 16.63
CA ASP A 33 20.10 10.17 17.53
C ASP A 33 21.22 10.86 16.72
N LEU A 34 20.98 12.13 16.41
CA LEU A 34 21.89 12.97 15.64
C LEU A 34 23.29 13.07 16.27
N ALA A 35 23.38 13.09 17.59
CA ALA A 35 24.67 13.20 18.28
C ALA A 35 25.49 11.92 18.08
N ARG A 36 24.85 10.76 18.24
CA ARG A 36 25.48 9.46 18.00
C ARG A 36 25.81 9.24 16.53
N VAL A 37 24.95 9.66 15.60
CA VAL A 37 25.23 9.62 14.15
C VAL A 37 26.49 10.41 13.82
N ARG A 38 26.61 11.66 14.30
CA ARG A 38 27.82 12.47 14.09
C ARG A 38 29.08 11.82 14.67
N ALA A 39 29.01 11.35 15.91
CA ALA A 39 30.15 10.68 16.54
C ALA A 39 30.60 9.42 15.79
N LEU A 40 29.66 8.65 15.24
CA LEU A 40 29.96 7.45 14.45
C LEU A 40 30.60 7.80 13.09
N LEU A 41 30.17 8.89 12.45
CA LEU A 41 30.74 9.35 11.18
C LEU A 41 32.14 9.96 11.33
N ASP A 42 32.40 10.67 12.44
CA ASP A 42 33.72 11.21 12.78
C ASP A 42 34.77 10.09 12.98
N GLY A 43 34.32 8.89 13.36
CA GLY A 43 35.16 7.69 13.49
C GLY A 43 35.52 7.01 12.16
N GLY A 44 34.93 7.45 11.03
CA GLY A 44 35.20 6.95 9.69
C GLY A 44 33.94 6.76 8.82
N HIS A 45 33.99 7.22 7.57
CA HIS A 45 32.86 7.20 6.63
C HIS A 45 32.58 5.83 5.98
N GLU A 46 33.42 4.81 6.20
CA GLU A 46 33.31 3.50 5.53
C GLU A 46 31.98 2.79 5.81
N GLN A 47 31.29 3.13 6.89
CA GLN A 47 30.05 2.49 7.31
C GLN A 47 28.78 3.23 6.85
N VAL A 48 28.89 4.41 6.23
CA VAL A 48 27.71 5.22 5.83
C VAL A 48 26.81 4.46 4.84
N ASN A 49 27.43 3.63 3.98
CA ASN A 49 26.79 2.81 2.97
C ASN A 49 26.79 1.33 3.34
N ALA A 50 26.79 1.00 4.64
CA ALA A 50 26.60 -0.37 5.09
C ALA A 50 25.32 -0.95 4.43
N PRO A 51 25.41 -2.14 3.81
CA PRO A 51 24.29 -2.68 3.06
C PRO A 51 23.11 -2.97 3.98
N ALA A 52 21.91 -2.84 3.44
CA ALA A 52 20.71 -3.37 4.05
C ALA A 52 20.81 -4.90 4.10
N THR A 53 20.91 -5.49 5.28
CA THR A 53 20.99 -6.96 5.44
C THR A 53 19.80 -7.51 6.19
N GLY A 54 19.44 -8.76 5.88
CA GLY A 54 18.26 -9.41 6.46
C GLY A 54 16.96 -9.11 5.70
N TYR A 55 15.87 -9.63 6.23
CA TYR A 55 14.55 -9.55 5.61
C TYR A 55 14.02 -8.10 5.58
N ASN A 56 14.14 -7.40 6.71
CA ASN A 56 13.74 -6.01 6.90
C ASN A 56 14.93 -5.03 6.93
N GLY A 57 16.06 -5.41 6.30
CA GLY A 57 17.27 -4.59 6.28
C GLY A 57 17.03 -3.22 5.66
N ARG A 58 17.62 -2.18 6.26
CA ARG A 58 17.60 -0.80 5.76
C ARG A 58 19.00 -0.20 5.81
N THR A 59 19.38 0.68 4.88
CA THR A 59 20.57 1.53 5.05
C THR A 59 20.32 2.57 6.15
N ALA A 60 21.37 3.22 6.66
CA ALA A 60 21.19 4.29 7.65
C ALA A 60 20.30 5.42 7.10
N LEU A 61 20.45 5.76 5.81
CA LEU A 61 19.62 6.77 5.14
C LEU A 61 18.16 6.35 5.06
N GLN A 62 17.88 5.11 4.68
CA GLN A 62 16.52 4.56 4.63
C GLN A 62 15.85 4.54 6.02
N ALA A 63 16.59 4.14 7.06
CA ALA A 63 16.11 4.14 8.44
C ALA A 63 15.76 5.55 8.94
N ALA A 64 16.64 6.52 8.69
CA ALA A 64 16.38 7.93 9.02
C ALA A 64 15.18 8.51 8.26
N CYS A 65 15.01 8.14 6.99
CA CYS A 65 13.88 8.59 6.18
C CYS A 65 12.55 8.04 6.69
N LEU A 66 12.52 6.76 7.07
CA LEU A 66 11.33 6.15 7.66
C LEU A 66 10.94 6.81 8.98
N GLY A 67 11.91 7.12 9.84
CA GLY A 67 11.64 7.86 11.08
C GLY A 67 11.34 9.34 10.90
N GLY A 68 11.40 9.88 9.67
CA GLY A 68 11.22 11.31 9.40
C GLY A 68 12.35 12.19 9.95
N HIS A 69 13.51 11.62 10.27
CA HIS A 69 14.63 12.29 10.96
C HIS A 69 15.44 13.17 10.02
N ARG A 70 14.87 14.30 9.60
CA ARG A 70 15.46 15.23 8.61
C ARG A 70 16.93 15.58 8.87
N ASP A 71 17.29 15.92 10.10
CA ASP A 71 18.67 16.35 10.40
C ASP A 71 19.66 15.21 10.28
N VAL A 72 19.25 13.99 10.63
CA VAL A 72 20.03 12.78 10.40
C VAL A 72 20.16 12.50 8.90
N VAL A 73 19.06 12.60 8.13
CA VAL A 73 19.07 12.46 6.67
C VAL A 73 20.08 13.43 6.04
N ARG A 74 20.07 14.71 6.46
CA ARG A 74 21.03 15.71 5.96
C ARG A 74 22.47 15.29 6.22
N VAL A 75 22.80 14.92 7.46
CA VAL A 75 24.17 14.54 7.85
C VAL A 75 24.63 13.28 7.10
N LEU A 76 23.74 12.31 6.91
CA LEU A 76 24.07 11.10 6.14
C LEU A 76 24.33 11.41 4.66
N LEU A 77 23.54 12.28 4.03
CA LEU A 77 23.77 12.72 2.65
C LEU A 77 25.09 13.50 2.51
N GLU A 78 25.40 14.40 3.45
CA GLU A 78 26.68 15.13 3.51
C GLU A 78 27.87 14.18 3.68
N ALA A 79 27.67 13.07 4.40
CA ALA A 79 28.66 12.03 4.60
C ALA A 79 28.82 11.06 3.41
N GLY A 80 28.06 11.24 2.32
CA GLY A 80 28.15 10.42 1.11
C GLY A 80 27.27 9.17 1.11
N ALA A 81 26.15 9.19 1.84
CA ALA A 81 25.14 8.13 1.74
C ALA A 81 24.62 8.00 0.29
N ASP A 82 24.58 6.77 -0.21
CA ASP A 82 23.98 6.43 -1.51
C ASP A 82 22.46 6.58 -1.42
N VAL A 83 21.95 7.59 -2.13
CA VAL A 83 20.55 8.01 -2.10
C VAL A 83 19.60 6.98 -2.69
N ASP A 84 20.09 6.18 -3.64
CA ASP A 84 19.31 5.19 -4.39
C ASP A 84 19.70 3.76 -4.01
N ALA A 85 20.41 3.58 -2.90
CA ALA A 85 20.75 2.26 -2.39
C ALA A 85 19.48 1.39 -2.24
N PRO A 86 19.54 0.11 -2.66
CA PRO A 86 18.41 -0.80 -2.49
C PRO A 86 18.23 -1.17 -1.02
N GLY A 87 16.97 -1.29 -0.59
CA GLY A 87 16.63 -1.87 0.71
C GLY A 87 16.90 -3.38 0.78
N GLY A 88 16.61 -3.97 1.94
CA GLY A 88 16.75 -5.40 2.18
C GLY A 88 15.85 -6.28 1.30
N ASN A 89 16.00 -7.59 1.47
CA ASN A 89 15.49 -8.60 0.53
C ASN A 89 13.96 -8.56 0.29
N ASN A 90 13.17 -8.06 1.25
CA ASN A 90 11.72 -8.03 1.12
C ASN A 90 11.21 -6.75 0.45
N SER A 91 11.65 -5.58 0.90
CA SER A 91 11.08 -4.30 0.46
C SER A 91 11.82 -3.69 -0.73
N MET A 92 13.15 -3.84 -0.83
CA MET A 92 14.03 -3.21 -1.83
C MET A 92 13.69 -1.73 -2.15
N ARG A 93 13.10 -1.00 -1.19
CA ARG A 93 12.65 0.38 -1.36
C ARG A 93 13.83 1.33 -1.26
N THR A 94 13.82 2.40 -2.06
CA THR A 94 14.77 3.50 -1.90
C THR A 94 14.38 4.39 -0.71
N ALA A 95 15.31 5.23 -0.27
CA ALA A 95 15.04 6.22 0.78
C ALA A 95 13.87 7.15 0.41
N LEU A 96 13.75 7.53 -0.87
CA LEU A 96 12.66 8.38 -1.37
C LEU A 96 11.31 7.66 -1.33
N GLN A 97 11.26 6.39 -1.73
CA GLN A 97 10.03 5.59 -1.69
C GLN A 97 9.52 5.43 -0.25
N LEU A 98 10.43 5.24 0.72
CA LEU A 98 10.08 5.19 2.14
C LEU A 98 9.58 6.55 2.63
N ALA A 99 10.35 7.62 2.44
CA ALA A 99 9.99 8.98 2.87
C ALA A 99 8.61 9.42 2.38
N CYS A 100 8.22 9.00 1.17
CA CYS A 100 6.91 9.30 0.61
C CYS A 100 5.74 8.53 1.26
N GLY A 101 6.01 7.41 1.95
CA GLY A 101 5.01 6.55 2.58
C GLY A 101 4.86 6.72 4.12
N VAL A 102 5.66 7.58 4.76
CA VAL A 102 5.75 7.72 6.24
C VAL A 102 4.49 8.30 6.91
N GLY A 103 3.36 8.42 6.21
CA GLY A 103 2.08 8.83 6.80
C GLY A 103 1.22 7.69 7.36
N GLY A 104 1.63 6.44 7.24
CA GLY A 104 0.79 5.29 7.62
C GLY A 104 1.50 3.94 7.71
N GLU A 105 2.83 3.90 7.75
CA GLU A 105 3.53 2.71 8.26
C GLU A 105 3.64 2.88 9.78
N GLU A 106 2.52 2.69 10.49
CA GLU A 106 2.64 2.10 11.83
C GLU A 106 3.25 0.72 11.58
N GLU A 107 4.39 0.44 12.19
CA GLU A 107 5.00 -0.88 12.09
C GLU A 107 3.91 -1.90 12.47
N GLU A 108 3.78 -2.98 11.69
CA GLU A 108 2.92 -4.12 12.03
C GLU A 108 3.52 -4.81 13.28
N ASP A 109 3.50 -4.12 14.42
CA ASP A 109 3.54 -4.72 15.72
C ASP A 109 2.15 -5.35 15.92
N GLU A 110 2.14 -6.67 16.11
CA GLU A 110 0.96 -7.55 16.21
C GLU A 110 0.09 -7.28 17.47
N ASP A 111 -0.33 -6.04 17.72
CA ASP A 111 -1.25 -5.70 18.81
C ASP A 111 -2.51 -5.02 18.24
N GLU A 112 -3.57 -5.81 18.02
CA GLU A 112 -4.85 -5.45 17.36
C GLU A 112 -5.73 -4.43 18.12
N ASP A 113 -5.25 -3.68 19.12
CA ASP A 113 -6.12 -3.03 20.11
C ASP A 113 -6.16 -1.47 20.13
N GLU A 114 -5.58 -0.74 19.16
CA GLU A 114 -5.73 0.73 19.09
C GLU A 114 -6.21 1.27 17.72
N LYS A 115 -7.26 0.69 17.14
CA LYS A 115 -7.97 1.26 15.97
C LYS A 115 -8.92 2.40 16.36
N ASP A 116 -8.39 3.51 16.85
CA ASP A 116 -9.17 4.77 16.98
C ASP A 116 -8.26 6.00 17.10
N LYS A 117 -7.53 6.33 16.03
CA LYS A 117 -6.99 7.69 15.83
C LYS A 117 -7.49 8.23 14.49
N LYS A 118 -8.55 9.02 14.61
CA LYS A 118 -9.17 9.81 13.54
C LYS A 118 -8.13 10.57 12.74
N HIS A 119 -8.30 10.50 11.42
CA HIS A 119 -7.76 11.41 10.42
C HIS A 119 -8.11 12.86 10.77
N ASP A 120 -7.21 13.53 11.47
CA ASP A 120 -7.10 14.98 11.33
C ASP A 120 -6.26 15.23 10.07
N ASP A 121 -6.91 15.73 9.01
CA ASP A 121 -6.26 16.39 7.88
C ASP A 121 -5.51 17.63 8.41
N VAL A 122 -4.35 17.41 9.04
CA VAL A 122 -3.46 18.48 9.42
C VAL A 122 -2.76 18.93 8.15
N ASN A 123 -3.23 20.06 7.62
CA ASN A 123 -2.52 20.91 6.69
C ASN A 123 -1.11 21.22 7.23
N THR A 124 -0.14 20.37 6.95
CA THR A 124 1.29 20.63 7.18
C THR A 124 1.84 21.31 5.95
N ASP A 125 1.66 22.62 5.92
CA ASP A 125 2.32 23.59 5.04
C ASP A 125 3.84 23.71 5.28
N ASN A 126 4.47 22.70 5.89
CA ASN A 126 5.91 22.69 6.17
C ASN A 126 6.70 21.95 5.08
N THR A 127 6.49 22.35 3.83
CA THR A 127 7.20 21.79 2.66
C THR A 127 8.71 22.02 2.70
N ASP A 128 9.21 22.94 3.54
CA ASP A 128 10.64 23.25 3.59
C ASP A 128 11.42 22.33 4.56
N ASN A 129 10.73 21.53 5.38
CA ASN A 129 11.33 20.70 6.43
C ASN A 129 11.28 19.16 6.21
N ASP A 130 11.06 18.70 4.98
CA ASP A 130 10.81 17.29 4.66
C ASP A 130 12.08 16.54 4.14
N PRO A 131 12.40 15.32 4.63
CA PRO A 131 13.38 14.41 4.02
C PRO A 131 13.27 14.27 2.49
N ILE A 132 12.05 14.32 1.93
CA ILE A 132 11.81 14.21 0.48
C ILE A 132 12.59 15.25 -0.31
N HIS A 133 12.58 16.52 0.15
CA HIS A 133 13.32 17.59 -0.53
C HIS A 133 14.83 17.38 -0.47
N LEU A 134 15.36 16.86 0.65
CA LEU A 134 16.79 16.56 0.78
C LEU A 134 17.23 15.45 -0.17
N LEU A 135 16.43 14.38 -0.26
CA LEU A 135 16.70 13.24 -1.14
C LEU A 135 16.69 13.67 -2.61
N LEU A 136 15.68 14.43 -3.02
CA LEU A 136 15.58 14.93 -4.40
C LEU A 136 16.73 15.89 -4.75
N ALA A 137 17.13 16.77 -3.81
CA ALA A 137 18.29 17.65 -3.99
C ALA A 137 19.61 16.88 -4.09
N ALA A 138 19.71 15.72 -3.43
CA ALA A 138 20.83 14.79 -3.53
C ALA A 138 20.78 13.90 -4.78
N GLY A 139 19.76 14.04 -5.64
CA GLY A 139 19.66 13.33 -6.91
C GLY A 139 18.91 12.00 -6.86
N ALA A 140 18.09 11.76 -5.83
CA ALA A 140 17.25 10.56 -5.74
C ALA A 140 16.43 10.33 -7.02
N ALA A 141 16.38 9.08 -7.47
CA ALA A 141 15.61 8.68 -8.64
C ALA A 141 14.10 8.78 -8.37
N LEU A 142 13.46 9.86 -8.84
CA LEU A 142 12.02 10.12 -8.68
C LEU A 142 11.14 8.94 -9.13
N ASN A 143 11.48 8.35 -10.27
CA ASN A 143 10.74 7.25 -10.90
C ASN A 143 11.44 5.90 -10.71
N ALA A 144 12.14 5.71 -9.58
CA ALA A 144 12.66 4.39 -9.22
C ALA A 144 11.52 3.35 -9.25
N PRO A 145 11.71 2.21 -9.93
CA PRO A 145 10.65 1.23 -10.11
C PRO A 145 10.22 0.62 -8.77
N ALA A 146 8.97 0.18 -8.71
CA ALA A 146 8.46 -0.57 -7.57
C ALA A 146 9.22 -1.90 -7.43
N ALA A 147 9.57 -2.26 -6.19
CA ALA A 147 10.09 -3.58 -5.87
C ALA A 147 9.10 -4.71 -6.19
N ARG A 148 9.60 -5.94 -6.29
CA ARG A 148 8.81 -7.10 -6.76
C ARG A 148 7.59 -7.44 -5.89
N TYR A 149 7.74 -7.35 -4.57
CA TYR A 149 6.75 -7.73 -3.56
C TYR A 149 6.29 -6.49 -2.81
N ASN A 150 4.99 -6.18 -2.86
CA ASN A 150 4.39 -5.01 -2.20
C ASN A 150 5.09 -3.66 -2.50
N GLY A 151 5.92 -3.63 -3.55
CA GLY A 151 6.69 -2.45 -3.91
C GLY A 151 5.79 -1.30 -4.33
N ARG A 152 6.28 -0.10 -4.11
CA ARG A 152 5.64 1.15 -4.51
C ARG A 152 6.71 2.06 -5.10
N THR A 153 6.38 2.78 -6.16
CA THR A 153 7.12 4.00 -6.52
C THR A 153 6.86 5.08 -5.47
N ALA A 154 7.64 6.17 -5.50
CA ALA A 154 7.44 7.30 -4.59
C ALA A 154 6.00 7.84 -4.65
N LEU A 155 5.44 7.98 -5.85
CA LEU A 155 4.08 8.45 -6.05
C LEU A 155 3.02 7.43 -5.59
N GLN A 156 3.25 6.13 -5.84
CA GLN A 156 2.33 5.09 -5.36
C GLN A 156 2.28 5.04 -3.83
N ALA A 157 3.42 5.18 -3.14
CA ALA A 157 3.50 5.24 -1.68
C ALA A 157 2.82 6.51 -1.13
N ALA A 158 3.11 7.68 -1.71
CA ALA A 158 2.47 8.93 -1.33
C ALA A 158 0.96 8.92 -1.54
N ALA A 159 0.49 8.24 -2.58
CA ALA A 159 -0.93 8.11 -2.87
C ALA A 159 -1.67 7.25 -1.84
N GLU A 160 -1.02 6.21 -1.33
CA GLU A 160 -1.55 5.30 -0.32
C GLU A 160 -1.64 5.99 1.05
N THR A 161 -0.54 6.56 1.56
CA THR A 161 -0.46 7.04 2.95
C THR A 161 0.12 8.45 3.10
N GLY A 162 0.97 8.91 2.18
CA GLY A 162 1.68 10.19 2.33
C GLY A 162 0.81 11.45 2.15
N PRO A 163 1.19 12.63 2.66
CA PRO A 163 0.38 13.85 2.56
C PRO A 163 0.01 14.24 1.13
N ILE A 164 -1.15 14.88 0.93
CA ILE A 164 -1.56 15.36 -0.41
C ILE A 164 -0.56 16.35 -1.01
N ALA A 165 0.14 17.12 -0.17
CA ALA A 165 1.21 18.03 -0.58
C ALA A 165 2.37 17.26 -1.23
N THR A 166 2.71 16.08 -0.71
CA THR A 166 3.73 15.19 -1.27
C THR A 166 3.31 14.67 -2.64
N VAL A 167 2.06 14.22 -2.79
CA VAL A 167 1.51 13.82 -4.09
C VAL A 167 1.62 14.97 -5.11
N ALA A 168 1.20 16.18 -4.71
CA ALA A 168 1.28 17.36 -5.56
C ALA A 168 2.72 17.72 -5.93
N LEU A 169 3.66 17.59 -4.99
CA LEU A 169 5.09 17.81 -5.25
C LEU A 169 5.64 16.81 -6.27
N LEU A 170 5.43 15.51 -6.05
CA LEU A 170 5.93 14.46 -6.93
C LEU A 170 5.39 14.61 -8.36
N LEU A 171 4.09 14.89 -8.51
CA LEU A 171 3.48 15.15 -9.83
C LEU A 171 4.09 16.38 -10.52
N ARG A 172 4.30 17.50 -9.78
CA ARG A 172 4.96 18.70 -10.33
C ARG A 172 6.39 18.43 -10.79
N LEU A 173 7.10 17.50 -10.13
CA LEU A 173 8.46 17.11 -10.48
C LEU A 173 8.53 16.07 -11.61
N GLY A 174 7.39 15.64 -12.16
CA GLY A 174 7.34 14.69 -13.28
C GLY A 174 7.35 13.23 -12.85
N ALA A 175 6.82 12.91 -11.66
CA ALA A 175 6.57 11.53 -11.29
C ALA A 175 5.58 10.91 -12.30
N ASP A 176 5.87 9.69 -12.76
CA ASP A 176 5.00 8.97 -13.69
C ASP A 176 3.72 8.52 -12.98
N VAL A 177 2.61 9.21 -13.27
CA VAL A 177 1.29 8.92 -12.72
C VAL A 177 0.80 7.51 -13.04
N ASN A 178 1.26 6.94 -14.17
CA ASN A 178 0.88 5.62 -14.66
C ASN A 178 2.02 4.60 -14.54
N ALA A 179 2.97 4.84 -13.63
CA ALA A 179 4.07 3.92 -13.37
C ALA A 179 3.55 2.51 -13.06
N ALA A 180 4.22 1.51 -13.62
CA ALA A 180 3.82 0.12 -13.46
C ALA A 180 3.82 -0.29 -11.97
N PRO A 181 2.79 -1.00 -11.51
CA PRO A 181 2.75 -1.53 -10.15
C PRO A 181 3.71 -2.72 -9.98
N ALA A 182 4.01 -3.06 -8.72
CA ALA A 182 4.70 -4.30 -8.39
C ALA A 182 3.97 -5.55 -8.91
N THR A 183 4.72 -6.61 -9.24
CA THR A 183 4.15 -7.82 -9.84
C THR A 183 3.18 -8.59 -8.92
N ASN A 184 3.36 -8.48 -7.60
CA ASN A 184 2.55 -9.13 -6.58
C ASN A 184 1.97 -8.06 -5.66
N ALA A 185 0.64 -8.02 -5.53
CA ALA A 185 -0.09 -7.04 -4.71
C ALA A 185 0.34 -5.58 -4.97
N GLY A 186 0.78 -5.28 -6.19
CA GLY A 186 1.08 -3.93 -6.62
C GLY A 186 -0.20 -3.18 -6.98
N LEU A 187 -0.18 -1.87 -6.74
CA LEU A 187 -1.25 -0.94 -7.09
C LEU A 187 -0.65 0.24 -7.85
N THR A 188 -1.36 0.75 -8.85
CA THR A 188 -1.05 2.08 -9.41
C THR A 188 -1.33 3.15 -8.35
N ALA A 189 -0.83 4.37 -8.55
CA ALA A 189 -1.08 5.46 -7.60
C ALA A 189 -2.59 5.69 -7.40
N LEU A 190 -3.37 5.62 -8.47
CA LEU A 190 -4.83 5.76 -8.40
C LEU A 190 -5.48 4.60 -7.63
N GLN A 191 -5.09 3.35 -7.92
CA GLN A 191 -5.62 2.18 -7.22
C GLN A 191 -5.31 2.23 -5.71
N ALA A 192 -4.09 2.65 -5.33
CA ALA A 192 -3.68 2.82 -3.93
C ALA A 192 -4.47 3.93 -3.21
N ALA A 193 -4.63 5.10 -3.85
CA ALA A 193 -5.43 6.18 -3.29
C ALA A 193 -6.92 5.81 -3.11
N CYS A 194 -7.47 5.02 -4.03
CA CYS A 194 -8.82 4.51 -3.93
C CYS A 194 -8.98 3.49 -2.80
N LEU A 195 -8.03 2.57 -2.64
CA LEU A 195 -8.01 1.60 -1.54
C LEU A 195 -7.93 2.30 -0.18
N ALA A 196 -7.09 3.32 -0.07
CA ALA A 196 -6.97 4.12 1.14
C ALA A 196 -8.12 5.13 1.35
N GLY A 197 -9.11 5.20 0.46
CA GLY A 197 -10.26 6.11 0.62
C GLY A 197 -9.93 7.60 0.49
N ARG A 198 -8.82 7.96 -0.17
CA ARG A 198 -8.26 9.33 -0.15
C ARG A 198 -8.80 10.18 -1.29
N ARG A 199 -10.05 10.64 -1.17
CA ARG A 199 -10.77 11.37 -2.24
C ARG A 199 -9.98 12.53 -2.85
N ALA A 200 -9.34 13.36 -2.03
CA ALA A 200 -8.59 14.51 -2.53
C ALA A 200 -7.37 14.08 -3.36
N VAL A 201 -6.71 12.98 -3.00
CA VAL A 201 -5.61 12.39 -3.78
C VAL A 201 -6.14 11.77 -5.07
N VAL A 202 -7.26 11.05 -5.02
CA VAL A 202 -7.93 10.49 -6.21
C VAL A 202 -8.21 11.57 -7.25
N SER A 203 -8.82 12.69 -6.85
CA SER A 203 -9.09 13.82 -7.76
C SER A 203 -7.81 14.35 -8.41
N ARG A 204 -6.74 14.54 -7.61
CA ARG A 204 -5.46 15.04 -8.13
C ARG A 204 -4.79 14.10 -9.12
N LEU A 205 -4.86 12.79 -8.88
CA LEU A 205 -4.30 11.79 -9.78
C LEU A 205 -5.08 11.73 -11.10
N LEU A 206 -6.42 11.81 -11.05
CA LEU A 206 -7.26 11.88 -12.25
C LEU A 206 -6.97 13.15 -13.06
N ASP A 207 -6.85 14.31 -12.40
CA ASP A 207 -6.47 15.59 -13.05
C ASP A 207 -5.09 15.51 -13.71
N ALA A 208 -4.18 14.69 -13.16
CA ALA A 208 -2.85 14.43 -13.70
C ALA A 208 -2.83 13.36 -14.81
N GLY A 209 -3.97 12.79 -15.20
CA GLY A 209 -4.08 11.81 -16.28
C GLY A 209 -3.81 10.37 -15.86
N ALA A 210 -4.10 10.02 -14.60
CA ALA A 210 -4.10 8.62 -14.17
C ALA A 210 -5.07 7.77 -15.00
N ASP A 211 -4.63 6.59 -15.42
CA ASP A 211 -5.46 5.62 -16.12
C ASP A 211 -6.48 5.00 -15.15
N VAL A 212 -7.72 5.47 -15.25
CA VAL A 212 -8.85 5.00 -14.45
C VAL A 212 -9.14 3.50 -14.65
N ASN A 213 -8.78 2.94 -15.81
CA ASN A 213 -9.03 1.56 -16.19
C ASN A 213 -7.76 0.69 -16.18
N ALA A 214 -6.72 1.14 -15.47
CA ALA A 214 -5.51 0.34 -15.27
C ALA A 214 -5.89 -1.05 -14.72
N PRO A 215 -5.36 -2.14 -15.32
CA PRO A 215 -5.76 -3.49 -14.96
C PRO A 215 -5.34 -3.85 -13.54
N ALA A 216 -6.13 -4.70 -12.90
CA ALA A 216 -5.76 -5.30 -11.62
C ALA A 216 -4.52 -6.22 -11.79
N CYS A 217 -3.58 -6.14 -10.86
CA CYS A 217 -2.50 -7.12 -10.76
C CYS A 217 -3.04 -8.55 -10.61
N ARG A 218 -2.28 -9.54 -11.11
CA ARG A 218 -2.71 -10.96 -11.13
C ARG A 218 -3.04 -11.51 -9.74
N TYR A 219 -2.27 -11.11 -8.73
CA TYR A 219 -2.37 -11.60 -7.36
C TYR A 219 -2.76 -10.44 -6.44
N LYS A 220 -3.91 -10.58 -5.77
CA LYS A 220 -4.48 -9.59 -4.83
C LYS A 220 -4.56 -8.16 -5.40
N GLY A 221 -4.70 -8.02 -6.72
CA GLY A 221 -4.82 -6.73 -7.38
C GLY A 221 -6.27 -6.24 -7.49
N TYR A 222 -6.42 -4.93 -7.61
CA TYR A 222 -7.72 -4.26 -7.77
C TYR A 222 -7.65 -3.26 -8.92
N THR A 223 -8.74 -3.10 -9.65
CA THR A 223 -9.00 -1.88 -10.43
C THR A 223 -9.28 -0.73 -9.47
N ALA A 224 -9.18 0.52 -9.92
CA ALA A 224 -9.47 1.68 -9.08
C ALA A 224 -10.89 1.62 -8.49
N LEU A 225 -11.87 1.19 -9.30
CA LEU A 225 -13.26 1.09 -8.87
C LEU A 225 -13.48 -0.06 -7.87
N GLN A 226 -12.79 -1.20 -8.01
CA GLN A 226 -12.84 -2.27 -7.00
C GLN A 226 -12.17 -1.82 -5.70
N ALA A 227 -11.01 -1.18 -5.78
CA ALA A 227 -10.28 -0.67 -4.63
C ALA A 227 -11.12 0.31 -3.82
N ALA A 228 -11.79 1.26 -4.49
CA ALA A 228 -12.71 2.18 -3.85
C ALA A 228 -13.85 1.46 -3.10
N CYS A 229 -14.38 0.36 -3.65
CA CYS A 229 -15.49 -0.37 -3.04
C CYS A 229 -15.10 -1.25 -1.84
N VAL A 230 -13.82 -1.61 -1.69
CA VAL A 230 -13.32 -2.42 -0.56
C VAL A 230 -12.53 -1.62 0.47
N GLY A 231 -12.11 -0.40 0.12
CA GLY A 231 -11.32 0.46 1.00
C GLY A 231 -12.08 0.95 2.22
N ASP A 232 -11.33 1.32 3.26
CA ASP A 232 -11.86 1.65 4.60
C ASP A 232 -12.23 3.14 4.77
N GLY A 233 -12.42 3.88 3.68
CA GLY A 233 -12.67 5.33 3.72
C GLY A 233 -14.14 5.73 3.78
N ASP A 234 -14.45 6.73 4.60
CA ASP A 234 -15.81 7.31 4.75
C ASP A 234 -16.38 7.89 3.44
N ASP A 235 -15.51 8.32 2.53
CA ASP A 235 -15.86 9.00 1.27
C ASP A 235 -16.08 8.05 0.07
N VAL A 236 -16.34 6.75 0.32
CA VAL A 236 -16.46 5.72 -0.71
C VAL A 236 -17.42 6.09 -1.85
N CYS A 237 -18.60 6.62 -1.55
CA CYS A 237 -19.58 7.01 -2.57
C CYS A 237 -19.05 8.11 -3.48
N ALA A 238 -18.36 9.12 -2.91
CA ALA A 238 -17.82 10.23 -3.66
C ALA A 238 -16.64 9.80 -4.54
N ILE A 239 -15.80 8.87 -4.07
CA ILE A 239 -14.71 8.28 -4.87
C ILE A 239 -15.29 7.47 -6.03
N VAL A 240 -16.30 6.63 -5.78
CA VAL A 240 -16.99 5.88 -6.83
C VAL A 240 -17.60 6.81 -7.88
N ASP A 241 -18.27 7.88 -7.45
CA ASP A 241 -18.86 8.87 -8.37
C ASP A 241 -17.78 9.57 -9.21
N LEU A 242 -16.63 9.93 -8.62
CA LEU A 242 -15.47 10.49 -9.34
C LEU A 242 -14.92 9.54 -10.40
N LEU A 243 -14.70 8.27 -10.04
CA LEU A 243 -14.16 7.26 -10.95
C LEU A 243 -15.12 6.97 -12.11
N LEU A 244 -16.42 6.84 -11.83
CA LEU A 244 -17.44 6.63 -12.86
C LEU A 244 -17.54 7.84 -13.80
N ALA A 245 -17.46 9.07 -13.26
CA ALA A 245 -17.42 10.29 -14.07
C ALA A 245 -16.15 10.37 -14.94
N ALA A 246 -15.03 9.82 -14.46
CA ALA A 246 -13.78 9.69 -15.22
C ALA A 246 -13.79 8.53 -16.24
N GLY A 247 -14.87 7.75 -16.32
CA GLY A 247 -15.02 6.66 -17.30
C GLY A 247 -14.49 5.30 -16.84
N ALA A 248 -14.46 5.04 -15.51
CA ALA A 248 -14.20 3.71 -14.99
C ALA A 248 -15.21 2.69 -15.54
N ASP A 249 -14.75 1.54 -16.03
CA ASP A 249 -15.61 0.44 -16.47
C ASP A 249 -16.15 -0.33 -15.25
N PRO A 250 -17.47 -0.26 -14.94
CA PRO A 250 -18.05 -1.00 -13.82
C PRO A 250 -18.02 -2.52 -13.99
N ASN A 251 -17.69 -3.00 -15.20
CA ASN A 251 -17.61 -4.41 -15.55
C ASN A 251 -16.18 -4.91 -15.73
N ALA A 252 -15.17 -4.08 -15.42
CA ALA A 252 -13.78 -4.49 -15.49
C ALA A 252 -13.53 -5.76 -14.63
N PRO A 253 -12.80 -6.76 -15.17
CA PRO A 253 -12.49 -7.96 -14.41
C PRO A 253 -11.52 -7.63 -13.26
N GLY A 254 -11.69 -8.30 -12.11
CA GLY A 254 -10.74 -8.24 -11.01
C GLY A 254 -9.52 -9.14 -11.23
N SER A 255 -8.69 -9.28 -10.18
CA SER A 255 -7.53 -10.17 -10.26
C SER A 255 -7.92 -11.62 -10.60
N GLY A 256 -6.99 -12.34 -11.22
CA GLY A 256 -7.15 -13.77 -11.52
C GLY A 256 -7.20 -14.66 -10.28
N TYR A 257 -6.88 -14.13 -9.09
CA TYR A 257 -6.91 -14.84 -7.82
C TYR A 257 -8.10 -14.37 -6.98
N ARG A 258 -9.24 -15.06 -7.12
CA ARG A 258 -10.51 -14.77 -6.43
C ARG A 258 -11.14 -13.38 -6.71
N GLY A 259 -10.64 -12.59 -7.67
CA GLY A 259 -11.20 -11.27 -7.96
C GLY A 259 -12.63 -11.29 -8.52
N GLY A 260 -13.46 -10.35 -8.06
CA GLY A 260 -14.78 -10.03 -8.62
C GLY A 260 -14.86 -8.62 -9.22
N THR A 261 -15.96 -8.27 -9.87
CA THR A 261 -16.19 -6.89 -10.36
C THR A 261 -16.38 -5.91 -9.19
N ALA A 262 -16.41 -4.60 -9.45
CA ALA A 262 -16.73 -3.60 -8.44
C ALA A 262 -18.09 -3.87 -7.74
N LEU A 263 -19.07 -4.41 -8.48
CA LEU A 263 -20.36 -4.79 -7.91
C LEU A 263 -20.25 -5.95 -6.90
N HIS A 264 -19.31 -6.89 -7.11
CA HIS A 264 -19.01 -7.91 -6.10
C HIS A 264 -18.34 -7.30 -4.87
N ALA A 265 -17.40 -6.36 -5.06
CA ALA A 265 -16.73 -5.67 -3.95
C ALA A 265 -17.75 -4.93 -3.06
N ALA A 266 -18.59 -4.08 -3.65
CA ALA A 266 -19.62 -3.36 -2.91
C ALA A 266 -20.62 -4.30 -2.21
N ALA A 267 -20.97 -5.43 -2.86
CA ALA A 267 -21.84 -6.45 -2.27
C ALA A 267 -21.17 -7.23 -1.12
N HIS A 268 -19.85 -7.42 -1.18
CA HIS A 268 -19.07 -8.10 -0.15
C HIS A 268 -18.99 -7.27 1.14
N VAL A 269 -18.76 -5.96 1.00
CA VAL A 269 -18.66 -5.04 2.14
C VAL A 269 -20.06 -4.62 2.64
N GLY A 270 -21.07 -4.65 1.78
CA GLY A 270 -22.46 -4.31 2.15
C GLY A 270 -22.83 -2.85 1.86
N HIS A 271 -22.09 -2.17 0.98
CA HIS A 271 -22.32 -0.78 0.61
C HIS A 271 -23.51 -0.61 -0.34
N VAL A 272 -24.72 -0.57 0.22
CA VAL A 272 -25.99 -0.50 -0.54
C VAL A 272 -26.01 0.66 -1.54
N ASP A 273 -25.55 1.83 -1.11
CA ASP A 273 -25.55 3.04 -1.95
C ASP A 273 -24.55 2.97 -3.10
N VAL A 274 -23.43 2.26 -2.90
CA VAL A 274 -22.45 1.98 -3.96
C VAL A 274 -23.01 0.96 -4.93
N VAL A 275 -23.69 -0.10 -4.44
CA VAL A 275 -24.40 -1.08 -5.30
C VAL A 275 -25.39 -0.37 -6.23
N ARG A 276 -26.20 0.57 -5.70
CA ARG A 276 -27.14 1.36 -6.52
C ARG A 276 -26.43 2.18 -7.59
N ARG A 277 -25.34 2.88 -7.24
CA ARG A 277 -24.53 3.67 -8.19
C ARG A 277 -23.94 2.82 -9.31
N LEU A 278 -23.34 1.69 -8.96
CA LEU A 278 -22.74 0.77 -9.93
C LEU A 278 -23.80 0.19 -10.89
N LEU A 279 -24.98 -0.19 -10.39
CA LEU A 279 -26.08 -0.64 -11.23
C LEU A 279 -26.58 0.46 -12.17
N ALA A 280 -26.71 1.70 -11.68
CA ALA A 280 -27.07 2.85 -12.49
C ALA A 280 -26.02 3.15 -13.59
N ALA A 281 -24.75 2.86 -13.31
CA ALA A 281 -23.65 2.98 -14.27
C ALA A 281 -23.55 1.78 -15.24
N GLY A 282 -24.46 0.80 -15.17
CA GLY A 282 -24.48 -0.35 -16.08
C GLY A 282 -23.61 -1.54 -15.64
N ALA A 283 -23.33 -1.68 -14.35
CA ALA A 283 -22.75 -2.90 -13.81
C ALA A 283 -23.68 -4.10 -14.10
N ARG A 284 -23.10 -5.20 -14.59
CA ARG A 284 -23.83 -6.44 -14.87
C ARG A 284 -24.23 -7.09 -13.55
N VAL A 285 -25.52 -7.01 -13.22
CA VAL A 285 -26.11 -7.58 -11.99
C VAL A 285 -25.82 -9.07 -11.78
N ASN A 286 -25.64 -9.82 -12.87
CA ASN A 286 -25.34 -11.26 -12.88
C ASN A 286 -23.92 -11.56 -13.38
N ALA A 287 -22.97 -10.63 -13.20
CA ALA A 287 -21.55 -10.91 -13.44
C ALA A 287 -21.12 -12.13 -12.61
N ALA A 288 -20.29 -12.99 -13.18
CA ALA A 288 -19.80 -14.18 -12.49
C ALA A 288 -18.32 -14.01 -12.15
N ALA A 289 -17.95 -14.23 -10.89
CA ALA A 289 -16.58 -14.09 -10.39
C ALA A 289 -16.07 -15.37 -9.71
N GLY A 290 -14.75 -15.56 -9.77
CA GLY A 290 -14.06 -16.69 -9.14
C GLY A 290 -14.41 -18.07 -9.72
N PRO A 291 -13.81 -19.14 -9.17
CA PRO A 291 -14.03 -20.52 -9.64
C PRO A 291 -15.46 -21.02 -9.43
N ALA A 292 -16.17 -20.49 -8.42
CA ALA A 292 -17.56 -20.81 -8.13
C ALA A 292 -18.56 -20.06 -9.03
N ARG A 293 -18.09 -19.19 -9.94
CA ARG A 293 -18.93 -18.32 -10.79
C ARG A 293 -19.98 -17.56 -9.98
N GLN A 294 -19.55 -17.04 -8.85
CA GLN A 294 -20.40 -16.39 -7.88
C GLN A 294 -20.98 -15.10 -8.45
N SER A 295 -22.26 -14.83 -8.19
CA SER A 295 -22.91 -13.56 -8.53
C SER A 295 -22.79 -12.54 -7.39
N PRO A 296 -22.94 -11.22 -7.66
CA PRO A 296 -22.97 -10.22 -6.61
C PRO A 296 -24.05 -10.49 -5.56
N LEU A 297 -25.20 -11.03 -5.95
CA LEU A 297 -26.27 -11.40 -5.02
C LEU A 297 -25.81 -12.49 -4.04
N GLN A 298 -25.11 -13.51 -4.53
CA GLN A 298 -24.57 -14.55 -3.65
C GLN A 298 -23.49 -14.01 -2.71
N THR A 299 -22.67 -13.06 -3.18
CA THR A 299 -21.69 -12.36 -2.32
C THR A 299 -22.39 -11.56 -1.21
N ALA A 300 -23.44 -10.79 -1.53
CA ALA A 300 -24.22 -10.06 -0.52
C ALA A 300 -24.86 -11.00 0.50
N LEU A 301 -25.40 -12.14 0.05
CA LEU A 301 -26.00 -13.14 0.94
C LEU A 301 -24.97 -13.83 1.84
N LEU A 302 -23.76 -14.10 1.33
CA LEU A 302 -22.67 -14.68 2.11
C LEU A 302 -22.15 -13.72 3.19
N GLY A 303 -22.11 -12.42 2.89
CA GLY A 303 -21.78 -11.37 3.85
C GLY A 303 -22.95 -10.93 4.75
N GLU A 304 -24.10 -11.60 4.68
CA GLU A 304 -25.31 -11.27 5.45
C GLU A 304 -25.88 -9.85 5.20
N HIS A 305 -25.55 -9.25 4.05
CA HIS A 305 -25.95 -7.89 3.67
C HIS A 305 -27.34 -7.87 3.02
N ALA A 306 -28.38 -8.08 3.84
CA ALA A 306 -29.77 -8.21 3.37
C ALA A 306 -30.23 -7.03 2.48
N ALA A 307 -29.89 -5.80 2.85
CA ALA A 307 -30.25 -4.62 2.07
C ALA A 307 -29.59 -4.60 0.68
N CYS A 308 -28.32 -5.02 0.57
CA CYS A 308 -27.65 -5.18 -0.73
C CYS A 308 -28.33 -6.30 -1.54
N ALA A 309 -28.66 -7.42 -0.90
CA ALA A 309 -29.32 -8.53 -1.56
C ALA A 309 -30.68 -8.12 -2.14
N ASP A 310 -31.46 -7.29 -1.43
CA ASP A 310 -32.75 -6.81 -1.91
C ASP A 310 -32.62 -5.85 -3.10
N VAL A 311 -31.62 -4.95 -3.09
CA VAL A 311 -31.31 -4.09 -4.25
C VAL A 311 -30.93 -4.94 -5.46
N LEU A 312 -30.06 -5.93 -5.26
CA LEU A 312 -29.60 -6.82 -6.33
C LEU A 312 -30.75 -7.67 -6.88
N ARG A 313 -31.65 -8.21 -6.04
CA ARG A 313 -32.86 -8.93 -6.47
C ARG A 313 -33.78 -8.03 -7.29
N ALA A 314 -34.03 -6.81 -6.82
CA ALA A 314 -34.88 -5.85 -7.53
C ALA A 314 -34.30 -5.50 -8.91
N ALA A 315 -32.97 -5.53 -9.06
CA ALA A 315 -32.27 -5.35 -10.32
C ALA A 315 -32.17 -6.61 -11.20
N GLY A 316 -32.79 -7.74 -10.81
CA GLY A 316 -32.77 -8.99 -11.58
C GLY A 316 -31.58 -9.91 -11.26
N GLY A 317 -30.95 -9.74 -10.10
CA GLY A 317 -29.89 -10.60 -9.59
C GLY A 317 -30.38 -12.00 -9.26
N ILE A 318 -29.60 -13.00 -9.65
CA ILE A 318 -29.92 -14.42 -9.46
C ILE A 318 -28.88 -15.05 -8.52
N ALA A 319 -29.34 -15.87 -7.58
CA ALA A 319 -28.49 -16.73 -6.76
C ALA A 319 -28.64 -18.18 -7.23
N ILE A 320 -27.53 -18.82 -7.60
CA ILE A 320 -27.51 -20.27 -7.84
C ILE A 320 -27.23 -21.01 -6.53
N ALA A 321 -27.74 -22.23 -6.37
CA ALA A 321 -27.63 -23.00 -5.13
C ALA A 321 -26.22 -23.57 -4.83
N SER A 322 -25.16 -23.06 -5.45
CA SER A 322 -23.81 -23.62 -5.31
C SER A 322 -23.00 -22.93 -4.20
N ARG A 323 -22.04 -23.69 -3.64
CA ARG A 323 -21.05 -23.29 -2.62
C ARG A 323 -20.40 -21.93 -2.96
N ALA A 324 -20.94 -20.84 -2.39
CA ALA A 324 -20.35 -19.51 -2.46
C ALA A 324 -19.11 -19.45 -1.54
N THR A 325 -18.13 -18.62 -1.90
CA THR A 325 -16.91 -18.39 -1.11
C THR A 325 -16.60 -16.89 -1.06
N PHE A 326 -15.84 -16.42 -0.08
CA PHE A 326 -15.39 -15.03 -0.11
C PHE A 326 -14.49 -14.78 -1.34
N LEU A 327 -14.76 -13.67 -2.05
CA LEU A 327 -14.01 -13.23 -3.23
C LEU A 327 -12.90 -12.24 -2.86
N PHE A 328 -13.09 -11.50 -1.78
CA PHE A 328 -12.13 -10.55 -1.26
C PHE A 328 -11.68 -11.06 0.11
N GLU A 329 -10.36 -11.10 0.31
CA GLU A 329 -9.71 -11.46 1.58
C GLU A 329 -8.88 -10.23 1.97
N PHE A 330 -9.09 -9.71 3.17
CA PHE A 330 -8.30 -8.64 3.76
C PHE A 330 -6.98 -9.23 4.28
#